data_AF-A0A976H069-F1
#
_entry.id   AF-A0A976H069-F1
#
_cell.length_a   1.000
_cell.length_b   1.000
_cell.length_c   1.000
_cell.angle_alpha   90.00
_cell.angle_beta   90.00
_cell.angle_gamma   90.00
#
_symmetry.space_group_name_H-M   'P 1'
#
loop_
_entity.id
_entity.type
_entity.pdbx_description
1 polymer ?
#
loop_
_entity_poly.entity_id
_entity_poly.type
_entity_poly.pdbx_seq_one_letter_code
_entity_poly.pdbx_strand_id
1 'polypeptide(L)'
;MPWQRRLERELQSAIRQLEKERSYRGPTFAQYEGGTPQYLQMSAATLETKSGGILALIGGRHFPHSAYNRAQSARRDLGSAFEPFVAAAAAQRGRPIYPGSPVRTGSSIGPDAVARIARRCGIQGPFAENDDLYRGAACATPMEMARALATLANRGQRAKPYLIRRIESSEGEILAQGEEETFPALTAAAAKAALQVLRPASSADHFIGATGSEREAWMLRLGPKGSTAIWVGFDQPQVIAPADRLDRFLRDT
;
A
#
# COMPACT_ATOMS: atom_id res chain seq x y z
N MET A 1 -1.16 -2.72 20.76
CA MET A 1 -0.71 -3.55 19.63
C MET A 1 0.78 -3.32 19.35
N PRO A 2 1.65 -4.34 19.44
CA PRO A 2 3.08 -4.22 19.14
C PRO A 2 3.36 -3.71 17.71
N TRP A 3 2.58 -4.16 16.73
CA TRP A 3 2.67 -3.76 15.32
C TRP A 3 2.45 -2.25 15.12
N GLN A 4 1.35 -1.71 15.67
CA GLN A 4 1.02 -0.28 15.60
C GLN A 4 2.18 0.60 16.10
N ARG A 5 2.60 0.39 17.35
CA ARG A 5 3.63 1.25 18.00
C ARG A 5 5.01 1.12 17.37
N ARG A 6 5.32 -0.04 16.79
CA ARG A 6 6.57 -0.25 16.05
C ARG A 6 6.54 0.54 14.74
N LEU A 7 5.50 0.32 13.92
CA LEU A 7 5.35 0.96 12.63
C LEU A 7 5.27 2.49 12.75
N GLU A 8 4.52 3.01 13.71
CA GLU A 8 4.46 4.46 13.98
C GLU A 8 5.84 5.04 14.31
N ARG A 9 6.62 4.38 15.17
CA ARG A 9 7.97 4.87 15.53
C ARG A 9 8.92 4.84 14.34
N GLU A 10 8.96 3.74 13.60
CA GLU A 10 9.82 3.57 12.42
C GLU A 10 9.51 4.67 11.40
N LEU A 11 8.24 4.83 11.02
CA LEU A 11 7.83 5.82 10.02
C LEU A 11 8.03 7.27 10.49
N GLN A 12 7.70 7.58 11.75
CA GLN A 12 7.95 8.93 12.27
C GLN A 12 9.46 9.23 12.32
N SER A 13 10.29 8.26 12.68
CA SER A 13 11.75 8.42 12.68
C SER A 13 12.27 8.70 11.28
N ALA A 14 11.88 7.88 10.31
CA ALA A 14 12.30 8.02 8.91
C ALA A 14 11.93 9.39 8.35
N ILE A 15 10.68 9.82 8.48
CA ILE A 15 10.24 11.11 7.93
C ILE A 15 10.93 12.28 8.63
N ARG A 16 11.16 12.21 9.94
CA ARG A 16 11.92 13.24 10.64
C ARG A 16 13.37 13.34 10.16
N GLN A 17 13.97 12.23 9.71
CA GLN A 17 15.31 12.25 9.12
C GLN A 17 15.26 12.89 7.73
N LEU A 18 14.27 12.54 6.90
CA LEU A 18 14.07 13.14 5.58
C LEU A 18 13.88 14.67 5.66
N GLU A 19 13.05 15.15 6.60
CA GLU A 19 12.82 16.58 6.81
C GLU A 19 14.08 17.37 7.24
N LYS A 20 15.09 16.69 7.80
CA LYS A 20 16.36 17.30 8.22
C LYS A 20 17.39 17.36 7.11
N GLU A 21 17.13 16.73 5.97
CA GLU A 21 18.09 16.73 4.87
C GLU A 21 18.23 18.10 4.23
N ARG A 22 19.46 18.47 3.88
CA ARG A 22 19.75 19.75 3.20
C ARG A 22 19.04 19.86 1.85
N SER A 23 18.66 18.75 1.22
CA SER A 23 17.92 18.68 -0.05
C SER A 23 16.41 18.85 0.13
N TYR A 24 15.85 18.68 1.33
CA TYR A 24 14.42 18.81 1.57
C TYR A 24 13.97 20.27 1.39
N ARG A 25 12.85 20.47 0.70
CA ARG A 25 12.32 21.81 0.34
C ARG A 25 10.88 22.03 0.78
N GLY A 26 10.18 20.99 1.23
CA GLY A 26 8.79 21.08 1.63
C GLY A 26 8.60 21.68 3.03
N PRO A 27 7.35 21.97 3.44
CA PRO A 27 7.03 22.33 4.81
C PRO A 27 7.37 21.18 5.76
N THR A 28 7.85 21.51 6.94
CA THR A 28 8.24 20.55 7.98
C THR A 28 7.23 20.53 9.11
N PHE A 29 7.21 19.42 9.85
CA PHE A 29 6.40 19.31 11.06
C PHE A 29 6.61 20.46 12.06
N ALA A 30 7.85 20.97 12.17
CA ALA A 30 8.21 22.04 13.11
C ALA A 30 7.66 23.42 12.71
N GLN A 31 7.27 23.61 11.44
CA GLN A 31 6.69 24.86 10.92
C GLN A 31 5.16 24.88 11.01
N TYR A 32 4.54 23.92 11.69
CA TYR A 32 3.10 23.88 11.83
C TYR A 32 2.62 24.94 12.83
N GLU A 33 1.81 25.89 12.36
CA GLU A 33 1.27 26.99 13.17
C GLU A 33 -0.24 26.87 13.43
N GLY A 34 -0.89 25.80 12.94
CA GLY A 34 -2.33 25.59 13.06
C GLY A 34 -3.02 25.32 11.73
N GLY A 35 -4.31 24.98 11.78
CA GLY A 35 -5.12 24.71 10.59
C GLY A 35 -4.84 23.35 9.94
N THR A 36 -4.93 23.29 8.61
CA THR A 36 -4.68 22.04 7.87
C THR A 36 -3.17 21.82 7.70
N PRO A 37 -2.62 20.67 8.11
CA PRO A 37 -1.19 20.39 7.96
C PRO A 37 -0.74 20.45 6.50
N GLN A 38 0.29 21.26 6.24
CA GLN A 38 0.93 21.33 4.92
C GLN A 38 2.25 20.54 4.87
N TYR A 39 2.76 20.09 6.01
CA TYR A 39 3.97 19.27 6.08
C TYR A 39 3.71 17.84 5.59
N LEU A 40 4.79 17.17 5.20
CA LEU A 40 4.77 15.83 4.64
C LEU A 40 4.00 14.86 5.55
N GLN A 41 3.01 14.16 5.02
CA GLN A 41 2.19 13.20 5.76
C GLN A 41 2.67 11.77 5.56
N MET A 42 2.12 10.88 6.39
CA MET A 42 2.32 9.45 6.28
C MET A 42 1.05 8.72 6.66
N SER A 43 0.83 7.57 6.07
CA SER A 43 -0.22 6.65 6.51
C SER A 43 0.14 5.24 6.16
N ALA A 44 -0.38 4.28 6.92
CA ALA A 44 -0.10 2.89 6.68
C ALA A 44 -1.26 2.00 7.14
N ALA A 45 -1.34 0.82 6.55
CA ALA A 45 -2.19 -0.26 7.01
C ALA A 45 -1.42 -1.56 6.98
N THR A 46 -1.60 -2.40 8.00
CA THR A 46 -1.09 -3.77 8.04
C THR A 46 -2.25 -4.72 8.29
N LEU A 47 -2.42 -5.71 7.42
CA LEU A 47 -3.39 -6.79 7.59
C LEU A 47 -2.66 -8.12 7.80
N GLU A 48 -3.22 -8.98 8.63
CA GLU A 48 -2.86 -10.39 8.66
C GLU A 48 -3.27 -11.03 7.33
N THR A 49 -2.32 -11.67 6.65
CA THR A 49 -2.46 -12.09 5.26
C THR A 49 -3.60 -13.08 5.04
N LYS A 50 -3.80 -14.02 5.98
CA LYS A 50 -4.77 -15.11 5.82
C LYS A 50 -6.19 -14.72 6.21
N SER A 51 -6.34 -14.11 7.39
CA SER A 51 -7.64 -13.82 7.99
C SER A 51 -8.21 -12.47 7.54
N GLY A 52 -7.35 -11.50 7.22
CA GLY A 52 -7.76 -10.10 7.01
C GLY A 52 -7.80 -9.25 8.28
N GLY A 53 -7.41 -9.79 9.44
CA GLY A 53 -7.35 -9.03 10.69
C GLY A 53 -6.44 -7.80 10.57
N ILE A 54 -6.93 -6.61 10.91
CA ILE A 54 -6.17 -5.37 10.85
C ILE A 54 -5.21 -5.31 12.04
N LEU A 55 -3.89 -5.42 11.78
CA LEU A 55 -2.83 -5.44 12.79
C LEU A 55 -2.31 -4.04 13.14
N ALA A 56 -2.34 -3.12 12.17
CA ALA A 56 -2.00 -1.73 12.34
C ALA A 56 -2.79 -0.84 11.37
N LEU A 57 -3.18 0.35 11.83
CA LEU A 57 -3.83 1.38 11.03
C LEU A 57 -3.33 2.75 11.46
N ILE A 58 -2.56 3.41 10.60
CA ILE A 58 -1.99 4.73 10.85
C ILE A 58 -2.62 5.71 9.86
N GLY A 59 -3.51 6.58 10.35
CA GLY A 59 -4.25 7.53 9.52
C GLY A 59 -3.48 8.81 9.16
N GLY A 60 -2.40 9.13 9.88
CA GLY A 60 -1.65 10.38 9.73
C GLY A 60 -0.44 10.43 10.65
N ARG A 61 0.36 11.51 10.56
CA ARG A 61 1.54 11.69 11.41
C ARG A 61 1.23 12.06 12.85
N HIS A 62 0.22 12.91 13.07
CA HIS A 62 -0.08 13.45 14.39
C HIS A 62 -1.57 13.80 14.50
N PHE A 63 -2.27 13.08 15.38
CA PHE A 63 -3.73 13.20 15.52
C PHE A 63 -4.20 14.61 15.94
N PRO A 64 -3.56 15.30 16.91
CA PRO A 64 -3.94 16.67 17.26
C PRO A 64 -3.85 17.69 16.12
N HIS A 65 -3.01 17.45 15.10
CA HIS A 65 -2.92 18.34 13.94
C HIS A 65 -3.96 17.97 12.87
N SER A 66 -4.34 16.70 12.76
CA SER A 66 -5.31 16.22 11.78
C SER A 66 -5.88 14.87 12.19
N ALA A 67 -7.20 14.82 12.38
CA ALA A 67 -7.94 13.58 12.61
C ALA A 67 -8.30 12.83 11.31
N TYR A 68 -7.89 13.34 10.13
CA TYR A 68 -8.21 12.74 8.85
C TYR A 68 -7.49 11.41 8.65
N ASN A 69 -8.24 10.33 8.44
CA ASN A 69 -7.68 8.99 8.26
C ASN A 69 -7.35 8.72 6.78
N ARG A 70 -6.09 9.02 6.40
CA ARG A 70 -5.58 8.82 5.04
C ARG A 70 -5.49 7.34 4.66
N ALA A 71 -5.26 6.46 5.63
CA ALA A 71 -5.16 5.02 5.37
C ALA A 71 -6.45 4.41 4.78
N GLN A 72 -7.61 4.99 5.10
CA GLN A 72 -8.91 4.51 4.61
C GLN A 72 -9.59 5.44 3.60
N SER A 73 -9.28 6.74 3.63
CA SER A 73 -10.06 7.73 2.87
C SER A 73 -9.26 8.42 1.76
N ALA A 74 -7.93 8.46 1.84
CA ALA A 74 -7.11 9.18 0.87
C ALA A 74 -6.64 8.23 -0.24
N ARG A 75 -7.30 8.29 -1.39
CA ARG A 75 -6.86 7.59 -2.60
C ARG A 75 -5.71 8.36 -3.23
N ARG A 76 -4.56 7.72 -3.39
CA ARG A 76 -3.32 8.33 -3.92
C ARG A 76 -2.87 7.59 -5.17
N ASP A 77 -2.25 8.33 -6.08
CA ASP A 77 -1.66 7.77 -7.30
C ASP A 77 -0.66 6.67 -6.93
N LEU A 78 -0.79 5.50 -7.55
CA LEU A 78 0.00 4.33 -7.25
C LEU A 78 1.33 4.32 -7.99
N GLY A 79 1.40 4.88 -9.21
CA GLY A 79 2.58 4.75 -10.08
C GLY A 79 3.15 3.33 -10.11
N SER A 80 4.47 3.21 -9.93
CA SER A 80 5.15 1.91 -9.94
C SER A 80 4.62 0.90 -8.90
N ALA A 81 3.96 1.37 -7.82
CA ALA A 81 3.33 0.51 -6.82
C ALA A 81 2.24 -0.42 -7.42
N PHE A 82 1.73 -0.09 -8.61
CA PHE A 82 0.68 -0.84 -9.30
C PHE A 82 1.20 -2.02 -10.14
N GLU A 83 2.51 -2.09 -10.43
CA GLU A 83 3.12 -3.13 -11.28
C GLU A 83 2.74 -4.58 -10.89
N PRO A 84 2.68 -4.96 -9.60
CA PRO A 84 2.30 -6.32 -9.21
C PRO A 84 0.91 -6.72 -9.70
N PHE A 85 -0.01 -5.77 -9.85
CA PHE A 85 -1.37 -6.02 -10.32
C PHE A 85 -1.46 -6.11 -11.85
N VAL A 86 -0.56 -5.43 -12.56
CA VAL A 86 -0.35 -5.66 -14.00
C VAL A 86 0.19 -7.08 -14.24
N ALA A 87 1.20 -7.48 -13.46
CA ALA A 87 1.77 -8.82 -13.52
C ALA A 87 0.75 -9.91 -13.15
N ALA A 88 -0.03 -9.70 -12.10
CA ALA A 88 -1.12 -10.59 -11.70
C ALA A 88 -2.12 -10.81 -12.83
N ALA A 89 -2.51 -9.73 -13.53
CA ALA A 89 -3.46 -9.81 -14.64
C ALA A 89 -2.88 -10.55 -15.85
N ALA A 90 -1.61 -10.30 -16.19
CA ALA A 90 -0.93 -11.03 -17.28
C ALA A 90 -0.86 -12.52 -16.98
N ALA A 91 -0.37 -12.90 -15.78
CA ALA A 91 -0.26 -14.30 -15.39
C ALA A 91 -1.63 -14.99 -15.29
N GLN A 92 -2.67 -14.30 -14.82
CA GLN A 92 -4.03 -14.84 -14.79
C GLN A 92 -4.58 -15.18 -16.18
N ARG A 93 -4.07 -14.52 -17.24
CA ARG A 93 -4.41 -14.82 -18.64
C ARG A 93 -3.38 -15.70 -19.34
N GLY A 94 -2.42 -16.27 -18.62
CA GLY A 94 -1.36 -17.09 -19.20
C GLY A 94 -0.39 -16.32 -20.10
N ARG A 95 -0.24 -15.00 -19.88
CA ARG A 95 0.69 -14.14 -20.62
C ARG A 95 2.01 -13.99 -19.87
N PRO A 96 3.14 -13.78 -20.58
CA PRO A 96 4.44 -13.57 -19.97
C PRO A 96 4.48 -12.27 -19.15
N ILE A 97 5.23 -12.28 -18.06
CA ILE A 97 5.54 -11.11 -17.25
C ILE A 97 6.95 -10.63 -17.60
N TYR A 98 7.11 -9.33 -17.79
CA TYR A 98 8.40 -8.67 -17.99
C TYR A 98 8.66 -7.72 -16.81
N PRO A 99 9.35 -8.16 -15.73
CA PRO A 99 9.60 -7.33 -14.55
C PRO A 99 10.31 -6.02 -14.90
N GLY A 100 9.86 -4.90 -14.35
CA GLY A 100 10.33 -3.55 -14.67
C GLY A 100 9.87 -3.04 -16.03
N SER A 101 9.00 -3.76 -16.74
CA SER A 101 8.42 -3.38 -18.03
C SER A 101 6.90 -3.57 -18.01
N PRO A 102 6.16 -2.83 -17.16
CA PRO A 102 4.73 -3.06 -16.95
C PRO A 102 3.90 -2.78 -18.21
N VAL A 103 4.30 -1.81 -19.04
CA VAL A 103 3.64 -1.55 -20.33
C VAL A 103 3.73 -2.77 -21.25
N ARG A 104 4.92 -3.37 -21.38
CA ARG A 104 5.12 -4.59 -22.16
C ARG A 104 4.29 -5.75 -21.60
N THR A 105 4.23 -5.86 -20.27
CA THR A 105 3.44 -6.90 -19.56
C THR A 105 1.93 -6.73 -19.79
N GLY A 106 1.41 -5.52 -19.70
CA GLY A 106 -0.02 -5.22 -19.80
C GLY A 106 -0.58 -5.11 -21.22
N SER A 107 0.23 -4.67 -22.19
CA SER A 107 -0.21 -4.39 -23.57
C SER A 107 -0.97 -5.54 -24.23
N SER A 108 -0.58 -6.79 -23.98
CA SER A 108 -1.21 -7.97 -24.58
C SER A 108 -2.57 -8.36 -23.98
N ILE A 109 -2.99 -7.73 -22.87
CA ILE A 109 -4.23 -8.07 -22.15
C ILE A 109 -5.24 -6.92 -22.07
N GLY A 110 -4.82 -5.67 -22.28
CA GLY A 110 -5.67 -4.48 -22.24
C GLY A 110 -5.92 -3.93 -20.82
N PRO A 111 -6.21 -2.61 -20.68
CA PRO A 111 -6.37 -1.96 -19.38
C PRO A 111 -7.57 -2.51 -18.58
N ASP A 112 -8.67 -2.86 -19.25
CA ASP A 112 -9.86 -3.44 -18.60
C ASP A 112 -9.56 -4.74 -17.86
N ALA A 113 -8.69 -5.59 -18.43
CA ALA A 113 -8.31 -6.85 -17.82
C ALA A 113 -7.48 -6.63 -16.55
N VAL A 114 -6.58 -5.65 -16.60
CA VAL A 114 -5.76 -5.22 -15.45
C VAL A 114 -6.66 -4.65 -14.36
N ALA A 115 -7.51 -3.68 -14.70
CA ALA A 115 -8.44 -3.07 -13.76
C ALA A 115 -9.38 -4.10 -13.12
N ARG A 116 -9.87 -5.09 -13.88
CA ARG A 116 -10.71 -6.18 -13.36
C ARG A 116 -9.98 -7.00 -12.29
N ILE A 117 -8.71 -7.34 -12.51
CA ILE A 117 -7.92 -8.11 -11.53
C ILE A 117 -7.58 -7.27 -10.31
N ALA A 118 -7.20 -6.00 -10.50
CA ALA A 118 -6.98 -5.07 -9.40
C ALA A 118 -8.23 -4.93 -8.50
N ARG A 119 -9.42 -4.78 -9.10
CA ARG A 119 -10.71 -4.76 -8.36
C ARG A 119 -10.97 -6.04 -7.59
N ARG A 120 -10.70 -7.20 -8.18
CA ARG A 120 -10.84 -8.50 -7.50
C ARG A 120 -9.89 -8.62 -6.32
N CYS A 121 -8.69 -8.06 -6.39
CA CYS A 121 -7.75 -7.97 -5.26
C CYS A 121 -8.16 -6.95 -4.20
N GLY A 122 -9.06 -6.01 -4.51
CA GLY A 122 -9.60 -5.03 -3.56
C GLY A 122 -9.18 -3.58 -3.80
N ILE A 123 -8.53 -3.27 -4.92
CA ILE A 123 -8.24 -1.89 -5.36
C ILE A 123 -9.49 -1.38 -6.10
N GLN A 124 -10.16 -0.35 -5.61
CA GLN A 124 -11.40 0.13 -6.25
C GLN A 124 -11.16 1.13 -7.39
N GLY A 125 -9.99 1.79 -7.41
CA GLY A 125 -9.64 2.80 -8.39
C GLY A 125 -9.87 4.25 -7.89
N PRO A 126 -10.02 5.24 -8.79
CA PRO A 126 -10.18 5.11 -10.24
C PRO A 126 -8.99 4.48 -10.96
N PHE A 127 -9.23 4.01 -12.19
CA PHE A 127 -8.23 3.43 -13.09
C PHE A 127 -8.27 4.18 -14.41
N ALA A 128 -7.12 4.49 -15.00
CA ALA A 128 -7.07 4.97 -16.38
C ALA A 128 -7.61 3.90 -17.35
N GLU A 129 -8.33 4.36 -18.37
CA GLU A 129 -8.94 3.49 -19.40
C GLU A 129 -8.02 3.26 -20.61
N ASN A 130 -6.75 3.68 -20.50
CA ASN A 130 -5.74 3.61 -21.54
C ASN A 130 -4.45 2.93 -21.01
N ASP A 131 -3.40 2.90 -21.83
CA ASP A 131 -2.13 2.26 -21.48
C ASP A 131 -1.35 2.94 -20.33
N ASP A 132 -1.74 4.15 -19.91
CA ASP A 132 -1.15 4.79 -18.72
C ASP A 132 -1.47 4.00 -17.45
N LEU A 133 -2.55 3.21 -17.46
CA LEU A 133 -2.86 2.30 -16.36
C LEU A 133 -1.69 1.36 -16.05
N TYR A 134 -0.96 0.89 -17.05
CA TYR A 134 0.19 0.00 -16.83
C TYR A 134 1.35 0.71 -16.13
N ARG A 135 1.48 2.04 -16.31
CA ARG A 135 2.44 2.87 -15.58
C ARG A 135 1.96 3.25 -14.18
N GLY A 136 0.75 2.81 -13.81
CA GLY A 136 0.17 3.02 -12.50
C GLY A 136 -0.73 4.23 -12.38
N ALA A 137 -1.27 4.76 -13.50
CA ALA A 137 -2.34 5.75 -13.48
C ALA A 137 -3.64 5.14 -12.90
N ALA A 138 -3.62 4.92 -11.60
CA ALA A 138 -4.66 4.34 -10.78
C ALA A 138 -4.48 4.86 -9.35
N CYS A 139 -5.57 4.96 -8.60
CA CYS A 139 -5.50 5.41 -7.22
C CYS A 139 -6.02 4.36 -6.24
N ALA A 140 -5.41 4.29 -5.06
CA ALA A 140 -5.93 3.54 -3.93
C ALA A 140 -5.50 4.09 -2.59
N THR A 141 -6.17 3.63 -1.55
CA THR A 141 -5.79 3.91 -0.16
C THR A 141 -4.77 2.88 0.34
N PRO A 142 -3.99 3.20 1.38
CA PRO A 142 -3.12 2.22 2.01
C PRO A 142 -3.85 0.95 2.49
N MET A 143 -5.07 1.06 3.00
CA MET A 143 -5.89 -0.10 3.36
C MET A 143 -6.19 -1.00 2.16
N GLU A 144 -6.56 -0.40 1.01
CA GLU A 144 -6.79 -1.16 -0.22
C GLU A 144 -5.51 -1.83 -0.73
N MET A 145 -4.39 -1.11 -0.71
CA MET A 145 -3.09 -1.66 -1.14
C MET A 145 -2.62 -2.80 -0.24
N ALA A 146 -2.73 -2.64 1.09
CA ALA A 146 -2.36 -3.68 2.05
C ALA A 146 -3.24 -4.93 1.87
N ARG A 147 -4.54 -4.76 1.64
CA ARG A 147 -5.47 -5.86 1.33
C ARG A 147 -5.17 -6.52 -0.01
N ALA A 148 -4.86 -5.75 -1.04
CA ALA A 148 -4.57 -6.26 -2.36
C ALA A 148 -3.27 -7.07 -2.38
N LEU A 149 -2.24 -6.57 -1.68
CA LEU A 149 -0.99 -7.31 -1.48
C LEU A 149 -1.22 -8.57 -0.62
N ALA A 150 -2.06 -8.51 0.42
CA ALA A 150 -2.44 -9.69 1.21
C ALA A 150 -3.11 -10.75 0.34
N THR A 151 -3.94 -10.35 -0.63
CA THR A 151 -4.59 -11.26 -1.57
C THR A 151 -3.57 -12.04 -2.40
N LEU A 152 -2.52 -11.36 -2.90
CA LEU A 152 -1.44 -12.02 -3.63
C LEU A 152 -0.68 -13.01 -2.73
N ALA A 153 -0.31 -12.59 -1.51
CA ALA A 153 0.39 -13.44 -0.55
C ALA A 153 -0.47 -14.61 -0.03
N ASN A 154 -1.79 -14.46 -0.02
CA ASN A 154 -2.75 -15.49 0.34
C ASN A 154 -3.18 -16.35 -0.87
N ARG A 155 -2.26 -16.58 -1.82
CA ARG A 155 -2.47 -17.46 -2.98
C ARG A 155 -3.71 -17.10 -3.82
N GLY A 156 -4.04 -15.81 -3.87
CA GLY A 156 -5.18 -15.30 -4.62
C GLY A 156 -6.52 -15.29 -3.87
N GLN A 157 -6.53 -15.64 -2.58
CA GLN A 157 -7.72 -15.54 -1.71
C GLN A 157 -7.75 -14.19 -1.01
N ARG A 158 -8.75 -13.36 -1.33
CA ARG A 158 -8.93 -12.05 -0.72
C ARG A 158 -9.74 -12.17 0.57
N ALA A 159 -9.11 -11.90 1.70
CA ALA A 159 -9.81 -11.83 2.98
C ALA A 159 -10.69 -10.56 3.10
N LYS A 160 -11.76 -10.66 3.88
CA LYS A 160 -12.56 -9.51 4.33
C LYS A 160 -11.86 -8.87 5.53
N PRO A 161 -11.45 -7.59 5.46
CA PRO A 161 -10.78 -6.97 6.58
C PRO A 161 -11.71 -6.81 7.79
N TYR A 162 -11.19 -7.05 8.99
CA TYR A 162 -11.90 -6.82 10.24
C TYR A 162 -10.96 -6.28 11.33
N LEU A 163 -11.50 -5.48 12.24
CA LEU A 163 -10.77 -4.95 13.39
C LEU A 163 -11.18 -5.63 14.70
N ILE A 164 -12.47 -5.90 14.85
CA ILE A 164 -13.04 -6.58 16.03
C ILE A 164 -13.11 -8.07 15.72
N ARG A 165 -12.34 -8.88 16.47
CA ARG A 165 -12.35 -10.34 16.32
C ARG A 165 -13.45 -11.00 17.14
N ARG A 166 -13.68 -10.53 18.35
CA ARG A 166 -14.62 -11.10 19.31
C ARG A 166 -15.10 -10.00 20.26
N ILE A 167 -16.36 -10.07 20.66
CA ILE A 167 -16.96 -9.26 21.72
C ILE A 167 -17.38 -10.24 22.82
N GLU A 168 -16.96 -9.97 24.05
CA GLU A 168 -17.24 -10.80 25.22
C GLU A 168 -17.91 -9.94 26.29
N SER A 169 -18.84 -10.53 27.03
CA SER A 169 -19.37 -9.94 28.26
C SER A 169 -18.31 -10.00 29.37
N SER A 170 -18.52 -9.26 30.46
CA SER A 170 -17.68 -9.36 31.66
C SER A 170 -17.69 -10.74 32.31
N GLU A 171 -18.70 -11.56 32.02
CA GLU A 171 -18.87 -12.94 32.51
C GLU A 171 -18.23 -13.98 31.58
N GLY A 172 -17.63 -13.54 30.46
CA GLY A 172 -16.96 -14.42 29.48
C GLY A 172 -17.89 -15.00 28.40
N GLU A 173 -19.14 -14.57 28.35
CA GLU A 173 -20.06 -14.96 27.28
C GLU A 173 -19.65 -14.30 25.96
N ILE A 174 -19.53 -15.08 24.88
CA ILE A 174 -19.19 -14.57 23.56
C ILE A 174 -20.46 -13.96 22.93
N LEU A 175 -20.53 -12.63 22.91
CA LEU A 175 -21.65 -11.88 22.34
C LEU A 175 -21.57 -11.78 20.81
N ALA A 176 -20.36 -11.75 20.27
CA ALA A 176 -20.11 -11.77 18.84
C ALA A 176 -18.73 -12.35 18.53
N GLN A 177 -18.61 -13.10 17.44
CA GLN A 177 -17.35 -13.57 16.91
C GLN A 177 -17.29 -13.25 15.41
N GLY A 178 -16.23 -12.57 15.00
CA GLY A 178 -16.01 -12.27 13.59
C GLY A 178 -15.72 -13.56 12.81
N GLU A 179 -16.37 -13.71 11.67
CA GLU A 179 -16.08 -14.79 10.72
C GLU A 179 -14.92 -14.40 9.80
N GLU A 180 -13.95 -15.30 9.66
CA GLU A 180 -12.85 -15.13 8.70
C GLU A 180 -13.36 -15.47 7.29
N GLU A 181 -13.87 -14.46 6.59
CA GLU A 181 -14.37 -14.62 5.22
C GLU A 181 -13.27 -14.41 4.18
N THR A 182 -13.13 -15.33 3.22
CA THR A 182 -12.22 -15.20 2.08
C THR A 182 -12.93 -15.41 0.75
N PHE A 183 -12.50 -14.68 -0.27
CA PHE A 183 -13.10 -14.70 -1.61
C PHE A 183 -12.04 -14.96 -2.69
N PRO A 184 -12.27 -15.87 -3.66
CA PRO A 184 -11.30 -16.14 -4.72
C PRO A 184 -11.16 -14.96 -5.69
N ALA A 185 -9.99 -14.34 -5.71
CA ALA A 185 -9.68 -13.16 -6.52
C ALA A 185 -8.85 -13.48 -7.77
N LEU A 186 -7.97 -14.48 -7.71
CA LEU A 186 -7.14 -14.94 -8.83
C LEU A 186 -6.57 -16.32 -8.51
N THR A 187 -5.97 -16.98 -9.49
CA THR A 187 -5.34 -18.28 -9.27
C THR A 187 -4.09 -18.15 -8.40
N ALA A 188 -3.78 -19.21 -7.64
CA ALA A 188 -2.55 -19.27 -6.85
C ALA A 188 -1.28 -19.11 -7.70
N ALA A 189 -1.29 -19.61 -8.94
CA ALA A 189 -0.18 -19.46 -9.88
C ALA A 189 0.00 -18.00 -10.30
N ALA A 190 -1.08 -17.29 -10.65
CA ALA A 190 -1.03 -15.88 -11.00
C ALA A 190 -0.59 -15.00 -9.81
N ALA A 191 -1.10 -15.30 -8.61
CA ALA A 191 -0.70 -14.62 -7.39
C ALA A 191 0.81 -14.80 -7.11
N LYS A 192 1.33 -16.03 -7.22
CA LYS A 192 2.76 -16.31 -7.07
C LYS A 192 3.61 -15.56 -8.10
N ALA A 193 3.19 -15.55 -9.36
CA ALA A 193 3.91 -14.86 -10.44
C ALA A 193 3.92 -13.33 -10.24
N ALA A 194 2.82 -12.76 -9.75
CA ALA A 194 2.75 -11.35 -9.38
C ALA A 194 3.73 -10.97 -8.27
N LEU A 195 3.93 -11.84 -7.28
CA LEU A 195 4.90 -11.58 -6.21
C LEU A 195 6.35 -11.59 -6.71
N GLN A 196 6.66 -12.22 -7.85
CA GLN A 196 8.01 -12.24 -8.40
C GLN A 196 8.47 -10.90 -8.99
N VAL A 197 7.54 -9.98 -9.30
CA VAL A 197 7.92 -8.61 -9.70
C VAL A 197 8.27 -7.73 -8.50
N LEU A 198 7.93 -8.17 -7.29
CA LEU A 198 8.39 -7.52 -6.06
C LEU A 198 9.89 -7.80 -5.93
N ARG A 199 10.72 -6.78 -6.18
CA ARG A 199 12.18 -6.91 -6.04
C ARG A 199 12.53 -7.00 -4.57
N PRO A 200 13.20 -8.05 -4.08
CA PRO A 200 13.66 -8.07 -2.69
C PRO A 200 14.59 -6.88 -2.41
N ALA A 201 14.27 -6.11 -1.38
CA ALA A 201 15.27 -5.28 -0.73
C ALA A 201 16.23 -6.20 0.04
N SER A 202 17.45 -5.71 0.31
CA SER A 202 18.66 -6.40 0.80
C SER A 202 18.52 -7.42 1.95
N SER A 203 17.35 -7.64 2.55
CA SER A 203 17.13 -8.68 3.57
C SER A 203 15.67 -9.11 3.82
N ALA A 204 14.67 -8.62 3.07
CA ALA A 204 13.27 -9.07 3.25
C ALA A 204 12.37 -8.79 2.03
N ASP A 205 11.26 -9.53 1.93
CA ASP A 205 10.26 -9.50 0.85
C ASP A 205 9.48 -8.17 0.80
N HIS A 206 10.20 -7.10 0.47
CA HIS A 206 9.70 -5.74 0.31
C HIS A 206 9.58 -5.40 -1.16
N PHE A 207 8.58 -4.60 -1.51
CA PHE A 207 8.49 -3.89 -2.78
C PHE A 207 8.37 -2.39 -2.51
N ILE A 208 9.18 -1.63 -3.22
CA ILE A 208 9.31 -0.20 -3.04
C ILE A 208 8.92 0.43 -4.37
N GLY A 209 7.94 1.33 -4.34
CA GLY A 209 7.53 2.10 -5.49
C GLY A 209 7.51 3.59 -5.16
N ALA A 210 8.50 4.34 -5.61
CA ALA A 210 8.34 5.78 -5.75
C ALA A 210 7.49 6.07 -7.01
N THR A 211 6.50 6.95 -6.91
CA THR A 211 5.80 7.41 -8.11
C THR A 211 6.74 8.31 -8.92
N GLY A 212 6.73 8.15 -10.25
CA GLY A 212 7.62 8.89 -11.16
C GLY A 212 7.39 10.41 -11.19
N SER A 213 6.40 10.92 -10.44
CA SER A 213 6.16 12.35 -10.25
C SER A 213 6.87 12.92 -9.02
N GLU A 214 7.56 12.09 -8.22
CA GLU A 214 8.27 12.48 -6.99
C GLU A 214 7.35 12.98 -5.86
N ARG A 215 6.03 12.86 -6.04
CA ARG A 215 5.00 13.44 -5.16
C ARG A 215 4.37 12.45 -4.20
N GLU A 216 4.40 11.18 -4.56
CA GLU A 216 3.81 10.08 -3.80
C GLU A 216 4.86 8.97 -3.67
N ALA A 217 5.10 8.52 -2.44
CA ALA A 217 6.04 7.45 -2.14
C ALA A 217 5.30 6.28 -1.50
N TRP A 218 5.40 5.10 -2.11
CA TRP A 218 4.74 3.87 -1.66
C TRP A 218 5.75 2.80 -1.28
N MET A 219 5.48 2.12 -0.17
CA MET A 219 6.18 0.89 0.21
C MET A 219 5.16 -0.19 0.50
N LEU A 220 5.30 -1.32 -0.18
CA LEU A 220 4.51 -2.52 0.00
C LEU A 220 5.40 -3.60 0.60
N ARG A 221 5.07 -4.10 1.79
CA ARG A 221 5.89 -5.06 2.52
C ARG A 221 5.10 -6.32 2.83
N LEU A 222 5.69 -7.47 2.52
CA LEU A 222 5.24 -8.75 3.05
C LEU A 222 6.15 -9.17 4.20
N GLY A 223 5.55 -9.35 5.37
CA GLY A 223 6.19 -10.01 6.50
C GLY A 223 5.64 -11.43 6.68
N PRO A 224 6.21 -12.23 7.61
CA PRO A 224 5.82 -13.63 7.82
C PRO A 224 4.33 -13.87 8.08
N LYS A 225 3.62 -12.87 8.62
CA LYS A 225 2.19 -12.97 8.97
C LYS A 225 1.33 -11.86 8.38
N GLY A 226 1.91 -10.82 7.80
CA GLY A 226 1.14 -9.62 7.45
C GLY A 226 1.63 -8.90 6.22
N SER A 227 0.69 -8.25 5.57
CA SER A 227 0.87 -7.38 4.41
C SER A 227 0.74 -5.94 4.86
N THR A 228 1.74 -5.12 4.60
CA THR A 228 1.78 -3.70 4.98
C THR A 228 1.86 -2.84 3.73
N ALA A 229 1.04 -1.80 3.65
CA ALA A 229 1.21 -0.72 2.70
C ALA A 229 1.44 0.58 3.45
N ILE A 230 2.48 1.31 3.07
CA ILE A 230 2.87 2.61 3.61
C ILE A 230 2.82 3.61 2.46
N TRP A 231 2.23 4.75 2.75
CA TRP A 231 2.22 5.93 1.89
C TRP A 231 2.89 7.10 2.60
N VAL A 232 3.72 7.84 1.87
CA VAL A 232 4.31 9.11 2.28
C VAL A 232 4.08 10.12 1.16
N GLY A 233 3.60 11.30 1.52
CA GLY A 233 3.27 12.34 0.54
C GLY A 233 2.58 13.54 1.18
N PHE A 234 2.33 14.56 0.38
CA PHE A 234 1.60 15.75 0.83
C PHE A 234 0.11 15.60 0.57
N ASP A 235 -0.74 16.25 1.37
CA ASP A 235 -2.18 16.23 1.09
C ASP A 235 -2.52 16.90 -0.22
N GLN A 236 -1.91 18.07 -0.45
CA GLN A 236 -1.83 18.71 -1.75
C GLN A 236 -0.56 18.24 -2.46
N PRO A 237 -0.65 17.50 -3.58
CA PRO A 237 0.50 16.88 -4.23
C PRO A 237 1.63 17.87 -4.52
N GLN A 238 2.81 17.61 -3.97
CA GLN A 238 4.03 18.41 -4.10
C GLN A 238 5.23 17.47 -4.17
N VAL A 239 6.31 17.90 -4.83
CA VAL A 239 7.54 17.11 -4.90
C VAL A 239 8.08 16.90 -3.49
N ILE A 240 8.27 15.64 -3.10
CA ILE A 240 8.86 15.24 -1.82
C ILE A 240 10.39 15.34 -1.91
N ALA A 241 10.96 14.62 -2.86
CA ALA A 241 12.39 14.53 -3.13
C ALA A 241 12.59 13.81 -4.49
N PRO A 242 13.76 13.94 -5.13
CA PRO A 242 14.07 13.20 -6.36
C PRO A 242 13.80 11.69 -6.25
N ALA A 243 13.36 11.06 -7.35
CA ALA A 243 12.94 9.66 -7.35
C ALA A 243 14.00 8.69 -6.79
N ASP A 244 15.28 8.89 -7.15
CA ASP A 244 16.40 8.08 -6.65
C ASP A 244 16.60 8.24 -5.12
N ARG A 245 16.31 9.42 -4.59
CA ARG A 245 16.39 9.70 -3.15
C ARG A 245 15.24 9.05 -2.42
N LEU A 246 14.02 9.11 -2.96
CA LEU A 246 12.84 8.43 -2.41
C LEU A 246 13.04 6.91 -2.40
N ASP A 247 13.56 6.34 -3.49
CA ASP A 247 13.88 4.91 -3.55
C ASP A 247 14.88 4.50 -2.45
N ARG A 248 15.90 5.31 -2.18
CA ARG A 248 16.83 5.08 -1.06
C ARG A 248 16.14 5.21 0.29
N PHE A 249 15.37 6.28 0.50
CA PHE A 249 14.62 6.53 1.73
C PHE A 249 13.70 5.36 2.09
N LEU A 250 13.01 4.80 1.11
CA LEU A 250 12.12 3.66 1.28
C LEU A 250 12.88 2.34 1.46
N ARG A 251 14.16 2.24 1.08
CA ARG A 251 15.00 1.05 1.37
C ARG A 251 15.55 1.07 2.79
N ASP A 252 15.78 2.25 3.34
CA ASP A 252 16.38 2.46 4.66
C ASP A 252 15.35 2.41 5.81
N THR A 253 14.05 2.37 5.48
CA THR A 253 12.90 2.40 6.42
C THR A 253 12.31 1.01 6.64
#